data_AF-A0A7J3VDQ8-F1
#
_entry.id   AF-A0A7J3VDQ8-F1
#
_cell.length_a   1.000
_cell.length_b   1.000
_cell.length_c   1.000
_cell.angle_alpha   90.00
_cell.angle_beta   90.00
_cell.angle_gamma   90.00
#
_symmetry.space_group_name_H-M   'P 1'
#
loop_
_entity.id
_entity.type
_entity.pdbx_description
1 polymer ?
#
loop_
_entity_poly.entity_id
_entity_poly.type
_entity_poly.pdbx_seq_one_letter_code
_entity_poly.pdbx_strand_id
1 'polypeptide(L)'
;MTNVKISISIPEALLKKVDEICKSMNMARTEFITKVLEEKLGVEIENEVHRYPTVLWKLSSRGYLKLRSPKLYGRSTKGKWVIEEIGEE
;
A
#
# COMPACT_ATOMS: atom_id res chain seq x y z
N MET A 1 7.98 -3.83 -3.52
CA MET A 1 8.53 -5.16 -3.89
C MET A 1 8.50 -5.35 -5.39
N THR A 2 9.50 -6.03 -5.94
CA THR A 2 9.56 -6.45 -7.35
C THR A 2 8.97 -7.86 -7.48
N ASN A 3 8.04 -8.05 -8.41
CA ASN A 3 7.49 -9.37 -8.69
C ASN A 3 8.42 -10.14 -9.64
N VAL A 4 8.86 -11.33 -9.22
CA VAL A 4 9.65 -12.24 -10.05
C VAL A 4 8.76 -13.39 -10.51
N LYS A 5 8.70 -13.62 -11.82
CA LYS A 5 7.96 -14.75 -12.39
C LYS A 5 8.79 -16.03 -12.23
N ILE A 6 8.18 -17.06 -11.63
CA ILE A 6 8.76 -18.38 -11.45
C ILE A 6 7.83 -19.41 -12.10
N SER A 7 8.41 -20.44 -12.74
CA SER A 7 7.67 -21.58 -13.29
C SER A 7 8.00 -22.82 -12.45
N ILE A 8 6.97 -23.53 -11.98
CA ILE A 8 7.11 -24.71 -11.09
C ILE A 8 6.25 -25.84 -11.65
N SER A 9 6.81 -27.05 -11.69
CA SER A 9 6.07 -28.27 -12.03
C SER A 9 5.37 -28.82 -10.80
N ILE A 10 4.05 -29.03 -10.87
CA ILE A 10 3.21 -29.52 -9.78
C ILE A 10 2.35 -30.69 -10.30
N PRO A 11 2.04 -31.71 -9.48
CA PRO A 11 1.12 -32.79 -9.89
C PRO A 11 -0.23 -32.24 -10.36
N GLU A 12 -0.75 -32.76 -11.47
CA GLU A 12 -1.98 -32.28 -12.11
C GLU A 12 -3.20 -32.36 -11.17
N ALA A 13 -3.30 -33.44 -10.40
CA ALA A 13 -4.37 -33.63 -9.42
C ALA A 13 -4.37 -32.53 -8.34
N LEU A 14 -3.18 -32.03 -7.97
CA LEU A 14 -3.06 -30.95 -6.99
C LEU A 14 -3.43 -29.60 -7.62
N LEU A 15 -3.00 -29.35 -8.86
CA LEU A 15 -3.38 -28.14 -9.59
C LEU A 15 -4.91 -28.02 -9.74
N LYS A 16 -5.61 -29.11 -10.03
CA LYS A 16 -7.08 -29.13 -10.12
C LYS A 16 -7.74 -28.69 -8.81
N LYS A 17 -7.27 -29.19 -7.67
CA LYS A 17 -7.77 -28.78 -6.35
C LYS A 17 -7.51 -27.30 -6.06
N VAL A 18 -6.33 -26.79 -6.42
CA VAL A 18 -6.01 -25.36 -6.29
C VAL A 18 -6.97 -24.51 -7.12
N ASP A 19 -7.25 -24.91 -8.36
CA ASP A 19 -8.16 -24.20 -9.25
C ASP A 19 -9.60 -24.20 -8.74
N GLU A 20 -10.08 -25.30 -8.18
CA GLU A 20 -11.41 -25.40 -7.56
C GLU A 20 -11.54 -24.45 -6.36
N ILE A 21 -10.50 -24.37 -5.52
CA ILE A 21 -10.46 -23.45 -4.37
C ILE A 21 -10.40 -22.00 -4.84
N CYS A 22 -9.58 -21.68 -5.83
CA CYS A 22 -9.48 -20.33 -6.38
C CYS A 22 -10.82 -19.86 -6.96
N LYS A 23 -11.53 -20.76 -7.66
CA LYS A 23 -12.88 -20.47 -8.20
C LYS A 23 -13.90 -20.24 -7.09
N SER A 24 -13.91 -21.06 -6.04
CA SER A 24 -14.89 -20.91 -4.95
C SER A 24 -14.68 -19.64 -4.14
N MET A 25 -13.41 -19.19 -4.02
CA MET A 25 -13.04 -17.95 -3.33
C MET A 25 -13.04 -16.71 -4.24
N ASN A 26 -13.34 -16.86 -5.54
CA ASN A 26 -13.22 -15.81 -6.56
C ASN A 26 -11.87 -15.07 -6.52
N MET A 27 -10.78 -15.83 -6.41
CA MET A 27 -9.42 -15.33 -6.21
C MET A 27 -8.50 -15.77 -7.35
N ALA A 28 -7.52 -14.94 -7.69
CA ALA A 28 -6.50 -15.32 -8.66
C ALA A 28 -5.57 -16.40 -8.06
N ARG A 29 -5.13 -17.36 -8.90
CA ARG A 29 -4.19 -18.42 -8.49
C ARG A 29 -2.93 -17.85 -7.83
N THR A 30 -2.38 -16.79 -8.41
CA THR A 30 -1.18 -16.13 -7.88
C THR A 30 -1.41 -15.57 -6.49
N GLU A 31 -2.53 -14.87 -6.28
CA GLU A 31 -2.88 -14.32 -4.97
C GLU A 31 -3.07 -15.44 -3.92
N PHE A 32 -3.76 -16.52 -4.30
CA PHE A 32 -3.94 -17.67 -3.42
C PHE A 32 -2.60 -18.32 -3.04
N ILE A 33 -1.74 -18.58 -4.03
CA ILE A 33 -0.42 -19.17 -3.80
C ILE A 33 0.43 -18.26 -2.91
N THR A 34 0.43 -16.96 -3.16
CA THR A 34 1.17 -15.98 -2.34
C THR A 34 0.71 -16.03 -0.88
N LYS A 35 -0.60 -16.00 -0.60
CA LYS A 35 -1.13 -16.08 0.77
C LYS A 35 -0.73 -17.37 1.48
N VAL A 36 -0.81 -18.51 0.78
CA VAL A 36 -0.39 -19.79 1.35
C VAL A 36 1.11 -19.80 1.65
N LEU A 37 1.93 -19.21 0.77
CA LEU A 37 3.36 -19.09 0.99
C LEU A 37 3.69 -18.16 2.18
N GLU A 38 3.01 -17.02 2.29
CA GLU A 38 3.12 -16.10 3.43
C GLU A 38 2.80 -16.81 4.75
N GLU A 39 1.66 -17.50 4.80
CA GLU A 39 1.20 -18.24 5.98
C GLU A 39 2.18 -19.37 6.37
N LYS A 40 2.68 -20.13 5.39
CA LYS A 40 3.55 -21.29 5.64
C LYS A 40 4.99 -20.92 5.95
N LEU A 41 5.49 -19.83 5.38
CA LEU A 41 6.84 -19.35 5.65
C LEU A 41 6.91 -18.46 6.90
N GLY A 42 5.76 -18.10 7.49
CA GLY A 42 5.70 -17.18 8.62
C GLY A 42 6.21 -15.79 8.27
N VAL A 43 6.21 -15.45 6.98
CA VAL A 43 6.60 -14.14 6.50
C VAL A 43 5.32 -13.33 6.42
N GLU A 44 5.05 -12.54 7.46
CA GLU A 44 4.21 -11.36 7.26
C GLU A 44 4.98 -10.47 6.30
N ILE A 45 4.65 -10.58 5.01
CA ILE A 45 5.10 -9.60 4.04
C ILE A 45 4.36 -8.34 4.45
N GLU A 46 4.98 -7.56 5.34
CA GLU A 46 4.62 -6.18 5.53
C GLU A 46 4.55 -5.63 4.11
N ASN A 47 3.36 -5.24 3.68
CA ASN A 47 3.22 -4.33 2.58
C ASN A 47 3.93 -3.08 3.06
N GLU A 48 5.26 -3.04 2.90
CA GLU A 48 6.04 -1.83 2.88
C GLU A 48 5.44 -1.06 1.72
N VAL A 49 4.35 -0.35 2.02
CA VAL A 49 3.96 0.85 1.32
C VAL A 49 5.24 1.65 1.39
N HIS A 50 6.02 1.63 0.31
CA HIS A 50 7.20 2.45 0.14
C HIS A 50 6.71 3.89 0.32
N ARG A 51 6.69 4.34 1.58
CA ARG A 51 6.45 5.70 1.94
C ARG A 51 7.76 6.37 1.58
N TYR A 52 7.81 6.84 0.34
CA TYR A 52 8.83 7.78 -0.07
C TYR A 52 8.97 8.82 1.04
N PRO A 53 10.19 9.19 1.43
CA PRO A 53 10.45 10.14 2.51
C PRO A 53 10.08 11.55 2.03
N THR A 54 8.80 11.77 1.75
CA THR A 54 8.21 13.07 1.49
C THR A 54 7.97 13.71 2.84
N VAL A 55 8.32 14.97 3.04
CA VAL A 55 8.16 15.71 4.32
C VAL A 55 6.80 15.46 5.01
N LEU A 56 5.76 15.14 4.22
CA LEU A 56 4.43 14.68 4.61
C LEU A 56 4.41 13.45 5.55
N TRP A 57 5.37 12.53 5.53
CA TRP A 57 5.38 11.38 6.45
C TRP A 57 5.57 11.82 7.91
N LYS A 58 6.33 12.90 8.16
CA LYS A 58 6.48 13.51 9.49
C LYS A 58 5.17 14.15 10.00
N LEU A 59 4.25 14.50 9.10
CA LEU A 59 2.92 15.00 9.49
C LEU A 59 1.99 13.86 9.93
N SER A 60 2.23 12.62 9.46
CA SER A 60 1.44 11.45 9.82
C SER A 60 1.74 10.88 11.21
N SER A 61 2.94 11.12 11.76
CA SER A 61 3.33 10.68 13.10
C SER A 61 2.67 11.50 14.22
N ARG A 62 2.13 12.66 13.87
CA ARG A 62 1.46 13.58 14.79
C ARG A 62 -0.05 13.43 14.62
N GLY A 63 -0.65 12.58 15.45
CA GLY A 63 -2.07 12.19 15.38
C GLY A 63 -3.10 13.33 15.41
N TYR A 64 -2.69 14.55 15.76
CA TYR A 64 -3.50 15.78 15.76
C TYR A 64 -3.69 16.41 14.37
N LEU A 65 -2.93 15.99 13.35
CA LEU A 65 -3.10 16.45 11.96
C LEU A 65 -4.03 15.55 11.12
N LYS A 66 -4.76 14.62 11.75
CA LYS A 66 -5.85 13.85 11.12
C LYS A 66 -7.10 14.68 10.79
N LEU A 67 -7.01 16.02 10.84
CA LEU A 67 -8.03 16.86 10.23
C LEU A 67 -7.92 16.71 8.71
N ARG A 68 -9.05 16.63 8.01
CA ARG A 68 -9.05 16.61 6.54
C ARG A 68 -8.19 17.78 6.08
N SER A 69 -7.25 17.54 5.16
CA SER A 69 -6.54 18.63 4.48
C SER A 69 -7.59 19.67 4.07
N PRO A 70 -7.39 20.96 4.41
CA PRO A 70 -8.32 22.00 4.01
C PRO A 70 -8.56 21.85 2.51
N LYS A 71 -9.76 21.39 2.14
CA LYS A 71 -10.12 21.32 0.73
C LYS A 71 -10.22 22.77 0.30
N LEU A 72 -9.27 23.20 -0.52
CA LEU A 72 -9.36 24.48 -1.22
C LEU A 72 -10.60 24.38 -2.12
N TYR A 73 -11.76 24.78 -1.60
CA TYR A 73 -13.00 24.86 -2.37
C TYR A 73 -12.81 25.96 -3.40
N GLY A 74 -12.34 25.59 -4.59
CA GLY A 74 -12.54 26.30 -5.87
C GLY A 74 -12.11 27.77 -5.98
N ARG A 75 -11.46 28.37 -4.98
CA ARG A 75 -11.01 29.75 -5.02
C ARG A 75 -9.50 29.79 -5.19
N SER A 76 -9.07 30.12 -6.41
CA SER A 76 -7.71 30.57 -6.67
C SER A 76 -7.50 31.90 -5.93
N THR A 77 -6.59 31.92 -4.96
CA THR A 77 -6.11 33.15 -4.33
C THR A 77 -5.27 33.91 -5.35
N LYS A 78 -5.89 34.89 -6.05
CA LYS A 78 -5.21 35.84 -6.95
C LYS A 78 -4.46 36.93 -6.17
N GLY A 79 -3.70 36.56 -5.15
CA GLY A 79 -2.93 37.48 -4.32
C GLY A 79 -1.44 37.17 -4.40
N LYS A 80 -0.59 38.19 -4.23
CA LYS A 80 0.84 37.97 -4.02
C LYS A 80 1.04 37.36 -2.63
N TRP A 81 1.89 36.34 -2.54
CA TRP A 81 2.29 35.77 -1.26
C TRP A 81 3.05 36.83 -0.47
N VAL A 82 2.60 37.09 0.75
CA VAL A 82 3.34 37.87 1.75
C VAL A 82 3.92 36.85 2.72
N ILE A 83 5.24 36.81 2.82
CA ILE A 83 5.95 36.00 3.81
C ILE A 83 6.13 36.92 5.02
N GLU A 84 5.48 36.60 6.12
CA GLU A 84 5.72 37.27 7.40
C GLU A 84 6.78 36.46 8.16
N GLU A 85 7.93 37.09 8.42
CA GLU A 85 8.96 36.53 9.27
C GLU A 85 8.55 36.76 10.73
N ILE A 86 8.27 35.67 11.44
CA ILE A 86 8.08 35.71 12.89
C ILE A 86 9.49 35.69 13.49
N GLY A 87 9.91 36.81 14.05
CA GLY A 87 11.15 36.87 14.83
C GLY A 87 11.05 35.97 16.05
N GLU A 88 12.09 35.16 16.28
CA GLU A 88 12.29 34.46 17.54
C GLU A 88 12.83 35.49 18.56
N GLU A 89 12.03 35.82 19.58
CA GLU A 89 12.51 36.43 20.83
C GLU A 89 13.12 35.36 21.76
#